data_AF-A0A1H5TSB3-F1
#
_entry.id   AF-A0A1H5TSB3-F1
#
_cell.length_a   1.000
_cell.length_b   1.000
_cell.length_c   1.000
_cell.angle_alpha   90.00
_cell.angle_beta   90.00
_cell.angle_gamma   90.00
#
_symmetry.space_group_name_H-M   'P 1'
#
loop_
_entity.id
_entity.type
_entity.pdbx_description
1 polymer ?
#
loop_
_entity_poly.entity_id
_entity_poly.type
_entity_poly.pdbx_seq_one_letter_code
_entity_poly.pdbx_strand_id
1 'polypeptide(L)'
;MQKKFLVSLTATATAFSMLVAPSLTAFAEDAAAEDVTTPINITSDSEEKKVVVESVTVDTGNSAITVSTSEGSVTVNKDVNTSGSNGTTTRHYTDGDKTYNTSAPAINVTAGNIEVKGNVNANGDDQTGITAGSYVTNDKAEVTVDGKVSANGTGINARGENTTVEVGSVNSGDDAIFAYDGSTVIVNGDAISTGAVNTTSSGEYNKETKQYEKKTESFYGSGIQTDGSANIFVDGNVIGINSDSVGIFQDIEDYNNNEEQGAIIITGTIASSSDSSPRLSIGNSYTYGDEVKPTYKDLDDVLASIPEITIYEMDKGYINIDRTVDDANVTYSDVYRAVVKTINYIINQDTESQKKYGLKLTEDNENVKTISDPNKKTYDTVNISEAFKVAANVPEGYEVTAGENVKVTNNGDGTFTLVLHNVKGGINVKVTAIVKTTENTDGSQSYEVVVENVTPSYADPAQAPAGAIVVSNTVSAADTPSQIAAISGTKPARTVSYNMSSITPIQYKESIISNVAAAPQGGAMNIETDRVACLDSKMIAAIASRPDIDVNVVFTYGGKKLKVTIPAGYDVSKLLDEYGYCGFLRLMSILGSTEL
;
A
#
# COMPACT_ATOMS: atom_id res chain seq x y z
N MET A 1 -53.77 -68.50 -19.27
CA MET A 1 -52.45 -68.86 -18.75
C MET A 1 -51.38 -68.43 -19.77
N GLN A 2 -51.10 -67.11 -19.87
CA GLN A 2 -50.09 -66.52 -20.77
C GLN A 2 -49.87 -65.02 -20.42
N LYS A 3 -49.39 -64.74 -19.20
CA LYS A 3 -49.05 -63.36 -18.75
C LYS A 3 -47.79 -63.29 -17.87
N LYS A 4 -46.91 -64.31 -17.92
CA LYS A 4 -45.68 -64.34 -17.10
C LYS A 4 -44.37 -64.57 -17.89
N PHE A 5 -44.37 -64.36 -19.21
CA PHE A 5 -43.16 -64.56 -20.03
C PHE A 5 -42.62 -63.29 -20.73
N LEU A 6 -43.23 -62.11 -20.53
CA LEU A 6 -42.78 -60.87 -21.18
C LEU A 6 -41.99 -59.91 -20.27
N VAL A 7 -41.88 -60.18 -18.97
CA VAL A 7 -41.22 -59.25 -18.02
C VAL A 7 -39.75 -59.61 -17.77
N SER A 8 -39.29 -60.82 -18.12
CA SER A 8 -37.89 -61.21 -17.87
C SER A 8 -36.94 -61.03 -19.07
N LEU A 9 -37.40 -60.52 -20.21
CA LEU A 9 -36.51 -60.29 -21.38
C LEU A 9 -36.09 -58.83 -21.52
N THR A 10 -36.84 -57.87 -20.96
CA THR A 10 -36.51 -56.44 -21.03
C THR A 10 -35.53 -55.98 -19.94
N ALA A 11 -35.44 -56.70 -18.81
CA ALA A 11 -34.51 -56.34 -17.72
C ALA A 11 -33.07 -56.80 -17.98
N THR A 12 -32.86 -57.88 -18.75
CA THR A 12 -31.52 -58.41 -19.02
C THR A 12 -30.80 -57.68 -20.15
N ALA A 13 -31.53 -57.01 -21.06
CA ALA A 13 -30.93 -56.19 -22.11
C ALA A 13 -30.44 -54.82 -21.61
N THR A 14 -31.13 -54.22 -20.63
CA THR A 14 -30.72 -52.93 -20.04
C THR A 14 -29.54 -53.06 -19.07
N ALA A 15 -29.35 -54.24 -18.46
CA ALA A 15 -28.21 -54.49 -17.58
C ALA A 15 -26.91 -54.82 -18.32
N PHE A 16 -26.97 -55.26 -19.59
CA PHE A 16 -25.78 -55.58 -20.38
C PHE A 16 -25.25 -54.42 -21.23
N SER A 17 -26.05 -53.37 -21.48
CA SER A 17 -25.56 -52.13 -22.11
C SER A 17 -24.91 -51.16 -21.11
N MET A 18 -25.05 -51.38 -19.80
CA MET A 18 -24.40 -50.57 -18.76
C MET A 18 -23.06 -51.13 -18.27
N LEU A 19 -22.65 -52.34 -18.68
CA LEU A 19 -21.46 -53.00 -18.12
C LEU A 19 -20.27 -53.17 -19.09
N VAL A 20 -20.37 -52.74 -20.34
CA VAL A 20 -19.23 -52.67 -21.28
C VAL A 20 -19.37 -51.47 -22.21
N ALA A 21 -19.54 -50.27 -21.65
CA ALA A 21 -18.88 -49.12 -22.23
C ALA A 21 -17.55 -49.04 -21.48
N PRO A 22 -16.38 -49.18 -22.12
CA PRO A 22 -15.17 -48.71 -21.48
C PRO A 22 -15.46 -47.26 -21.08
N SER A 23 -15.14 -46.94 -19.84
CA SER A 23 -14.86 -45.58 -19.40
C SER A 23 -13.72 -45.03 -20.26
N LEU A 24 -14.02 -44.72 -21.52
CA LEU A 24 -13.51 -43.54 -22.16
C LEU A 24 -14.24 -42.39 -21.45
N THR A 25 -13.82 -42.09 -20.22
CA THR A 25 -13.36 -40.72 -20.02
C THR A 25 -12.33 -40.52 -21.11
N ALA A 26 -12.79 -40.06 -22.27
CA ALA A 26 -12.03 -39.06 -22.94
C ALA A 26 -11.84 -38.01 -21.83
N PHE A 27 -10.68 -38.06 -21.18
CA PHE A 27 -9.93 -36.85 -21.07
C PHE A 27 -10.00 -36.31 -22.51
N ALA A 28 -10.93 -35.39 -22.77
CA ALA A 28 -10.56 -34.28 -23.61
C ALA A 28 -9.26 -33.86 -22.94
N GLU A 29 -8.16 -34.27 -23.58
CA GLU A 29 -6.88 -33.62 -23.39
C GLU A 29 -7.26 -32.16 -23.48
N ASP A 30 -7.37 -31.52 -22.32
CA ASP A 30 -7.69 -30.11 -22.20
C ASP A 30 -6.58 -29.50 -23.04
N ALA A 31 -6.93 -29.14 -24.28
CA ALA A 31 -5.95 -28.77 -25.27
C ALA A 31 -5.19 -27.66 -24.59
N ALA A 32 -3.91 -27.92 -24.29
CA ALA A 32 -3.14 -27.06 -23.41
C ALA A 32 -3.33 -25.63 -23.95
N ALA A 33 -3.86 -24.74 -23.10
CA ALA A 33 -4.20 -23.40 -23.53
C ALA A 33 -2.98 -22.83 -24.26
N GLU A 34 -3.20 -22.28 -25.44
CA GLU A 34 -2.10 -21.88 -26.32
C GLU A 34 -1.70 -20.42 -26.04
N ASP A 35 -0.44 -20.10 -26.33
CA ASP A 35 0.01 -18.71 -26.41
C ASP A 35 -0.49 -18.12 -27.74
N VAL A 36 -1.21 -17.00 -27.67
CA VAL A 36 -1.84 -16.38 -28.84
C VAL A 36 -1.13 -15.08 -29.21
N THR A 37 -0.79 -14.91 -30.49
CA THR A 37 -0.11 -13.70 -31.00
C THR A 37 -1.01 -12.81 -31.87
N THR A 38 -2.31 -13.09 -31.89
CA THR A 38 -3.31 -12.35 -32.66
C THR A 38 -4.41 -11.80 -31.75
N PRO A 39 -5.00 -10.64 -32.06
CA PRO A 39 -6.12 -10.11 -31.28
C PRO A 39 -7.28 -11.09 -31.14
N ILE A 40 -7.82 -11.21 -29.93
CA ILE A 40 -9.04 -11.94 -29.63
C ILE A 40 -10.20 -10.95 -29.70
N ASN A 41 -11.17 -11.19 -30.57
CA ASN A 41 -12.34 -10.32 -30.73
C ASN A 41 -13.62 -11.16 -30.59
N ILE A 42 -14.38 -10.92 -29.52
CA ILE A 42 -15.67 -11.58 -29.27
C ILE A 42 -16.79 -10.56 -29.41
N THR A 43 -17.64 -10.76 -30.42
CA THR A 43 -18.83 -9.95 -30.69
C THR A 43 -20.09 -10.83 -30.62
N SER A 44 -21.27 -10.23 -30.78
CA SER A 44 -22.55 -10.96 -30.79
C SER A 44 -22.60 -12.08 -31.84
N ASP A 45 -21.86 -11.90 -32.93
CA ASP A 45 -21.87 -12.77 -34.11
C ASP A 45 -20.74 -13.81 -34.08
N SER A 46 -19.86 -13.76 -33.06
CA SER A 46 -18.80 -14.75 -32.88
C SER A 46 -19.39 -16.14 -32.62
N GLU A 47 -18.89 -17.15 -33.35
CA GLU A 47 -19.27 -18.56 -33.15
C GLU A 47 -18.82 -19.07 -31.78
N GLU A 48 -17.60 -18.70 -31.38
CA GLU A 48 -17.04 -18.98 -30.06
C GLU A 48 -17.13 -17.74 -29.18
N LYS A 49 -17.84 -17.88 -28.06
CA LYS A 49 -18.05 -16.80 -27.09
C LYS A 49 -17.26 -17.00 -25.79
N LYS A 50 -16.56 -18.12 -25.65
CA LYS A 50 -15.75 -18.43 -24.48
C LYS A 50 -14.39 -18.89 -24.95
N VAL A 51 -13.35 -18.13 -24.63
CA VAL A 51 -11.98 -18.39 -25.06
C VAL A 51 -11.10 -18.53 -23.82
N VAL A 52 -10.30 -19.60 -23.77
CA VAL A 52 -9.28 -19.82 -22.73
C VAL A 52 -7.94 -19.94 -23.41
N VAL A 53 -6.98 -19.12 -23.00
CA VAL A 53 -5.63 -19.03 -23.59
C VAL A 53 -4.58 -18.95 -22.48
N GLU A 54 -3.36 -19.34 -22.81
CA GLU A 54 -2.28 -19.30 -21.82
C GLU A 54 -1.72 -17.89 -21.67
N SER A 55 -1.40 -17.23 -22.78
CA SER A 55 -0.98 -15.83 -22.81
C SER A 55 -1.43 -15.17 -24.11
N VAL A 56 -1.47 -13.83 -24.13
CA VAL A 56 -1.75 -13.07 -25.35
C VAL A 56 -0.66 -12.02 -25.57
N THR A 57 -0.07 -11.99 -26.76
CA THR A 57 0.95 -10.98 -27.13
C THR A 57 0.61 -10.32 -28.47
N VAL A 58 0.37 -9.01 -28.49
CA VAL A 58 0.07 -8.24 -29.72
C VAL A 58 0.97 -7.02 -29.83
N ASP A 59 1.79 -6.94 -30.88
CA ASP A 59 2.81 -5.90 -31.07
C ASP A 59 2.46 -4.84 -32.13
N THR A 60 1.21 -4.83 -32.59
CA THR A 60 0.74 -3.95 -33.67
C THR A 60 0.05 -2.68 -33.19
N GLY A 61 0.07 -2.39 -31.88
CA GLY A 61 -0.67 -1.28 -31.25
C GLY A 61 -2.19 -1.49 -31.15
N ASN A 62 -2.70 -2.66 -31.55
CA ASN A 62 -4.11 -3.02 -31.42
C ASN A 62 -4.40 -3.60 -30.03
N SER A 63 -5.68 -3.63 -29.65
CA SER A 63 -6.13 -4.38 -28.48
C SER A 63 -5.78 -5.86 -28.62
N ALA A 64 -5.24 -6.44 -27.54
CA ALA A 64 -5.04 -7.87 -27.46
C ALA A 64 -6.39 -8.59 -27.31
N ILE A 65 -7.31 -8.01 -26.54
CA ILE A 65 -8.62 -8.59 -26.27
C ILE A 65 -9.71 -7.52 -26.39
N THR A 66 -10.71 -7.81 -27.22
CA THR A 66 -11.95 -7.03 -27.33
C THR A 66 -13.15 -7.92 -27.08
N VAL A 67 -14.01 -7.54 -26.12
CA VAL A 67 -15.28 -8.26 -25.85
C VAL A 67 -16.42 -7.25 -25.86
N SER A 68 -17.41 -7.47 -26.73
CA SER A 68 -18.51 -6.54 -26.95
C SER A 68 -19.89 -7.21 -26.91
N THR A 69 -20.01 -8.30 -26.16
CA THR A 69 -21.29 -9.01 -25.97
C THR A 69 -21.34 -9.63 -24.58
N SER A 70 -22.49 -9.57 -23.92
CA SER A 70 -22.70 -10.08 -22.56
C SER A 70 -22.50 -11.58 -22.40
N GLU A 71 -22.53 -12.35 -23.49
CA GLU A 71 -22.21 -13.79 -23.49
C GLU A 71 -20.71 -14.07 -23.65
N GLY A 72 -19.92 -13.05 -23.97
CA GLY A 72 -18.51 -13.14 -24.26
C GLY A 72 -17.65 -13.27 -23.00
N SER A 73 -16.72 -14.22 -23.02
CA SER A 73 -15.84 -14.56 -21.90
C SER A 73 -14.44 -14.86 -22.40
N VAL A 74 -13.42 -14.24 -21.81
CA VAL A 74 -12.01 -14.59 -22.06
C VAL A 74 -11.29 -14.87 -20.75
N THR A 75 -10.60 -16.01 -20.66
CA THR A 75 -9.70 -16.32 -19.55
C THR A 75 -8.27 -16.45 -20.07
N VAL A 76 -7.34 -15.73 -19.45
CA VAL A 76 -5.90 -15.77 -19.75
C VAL A 76 -5.17 -16.29 -18.51
N ASN A 77 -4.51 -17.45 -18.62
CA ASN A 77 -3.85 -18.10 -17.47
C ASN A 77 -2.55 -17.43 -17.03
N LYS A 78 -1.94 -16.61 -17.89
CA LYS A 78 -0.75 -15.82 -17.61
C LYS A 78 -0.97 -14.35 -18.01
N ASP A 79 -0.06 -13.78 -18.78
CA ASP A 79 0.01 -12.35 -19.05
C ASP A 79 -0.64 -11.98 -20.38
N VAL A 80 -1.13 -10.74 -20.43
CA VAL A 80 -1.49 -10.02 -21.66
C VAL A 80 -0.42 -8.96 -21.91
N ASN A 81 0.25 -9.05 -23.06
CA ASN A 81 1.31 -8.13 -23.45
C ASN A 81 0.93 -7.42 -24.74
N THR A 82 0.91 -6.10 -24.73
CA THR A 82 0.72 -5.32 -25.95
C THR A 82 1.84 -4.31 -26.15
N SER A 83 2.16 -4.02 -27.40
CA SER A 83 3.13 -2.99 -27.79
C SER A 83 2.84 -2.47 -29.20
N GLY A 84 3.62 -1.50 -29.67
CA GLY A 84 3.46 -0.90 -31.00
C GLY A 84 2.58 0.34 -31.01
N SER A 85 2.11 0.72 -32.19
CA SER A 85 1.23 1.87 -32.44
C SER A 85 0.32 1.54 -33.62
N ASN A 86 -0.95 1.95 -33.55
CA ASN A 86 -1.94 1.72 -34.61
C ASN A 86 -2.56 3.00 -35.17
N GLY A 87 -2.18 4.17 -34.65
CA GLY A 87 -2.71 5.45 -35.09
C GLY A 87 -1.82 6.63 -34.73
N THR A 88 -2.30 7.83 -35.06
CA THR A 88 -1.67 9.08 -34.65
C THR A 88 -2.72 10.12 -34.31
N THR A 89 -2.45 10.97 -33.32
CA THR A 89 -3.24 12.15 -32.97
C THR A 89 -2.40 13.42 -33.11
N THR A 90 -3.01 14.54 -33.49
CA THR A 90 -2.34 15.83 -33.56
C THR A 90 -2.92 16.75 -32.50
N ARG A 91 -2.05 17.28 -31.62
CA ARG A 91 -2.42 18.32 -30.64
C ARG A 91 -1.85 19.66 -31.09
N HIS A 92 -2.68 20.69 -30.98
CA HIS A 92 -2.35 22.05 -31.36
C HIS A 92 -1.75 22.78 -30.15
N TYR A 93 -0.46 23.12 -30.22
CA TYR A 93 0.20 23.92 -29.19
C TYR A 93 0.50 25.33 -29.69
N THR A 94 0.74 26.25 -28.76
CA THR A 94 1.14 27.63 -29.06
C THR A 94 2.48 27.71 -29.80
N ASP A 95 3.34 26.69 -29.70
CA ASP A 95 4.60 26.54 -30.42
C ASP A 95 4.48 25.73 -31.74
N GLY A 96 3.26 25.31 -32.10
CA GLY A 96 2.96 24.57 -33.32
C GLY A 96 2.27 23.23 -33.07
N ASP A 97 1.79 22.62 -34.15
CA ASP A 97 1.12 21.32 -34.09
C ASP A 97 2.13 20.21 -33.82
N LYS A 98 1.79 19.31 -32.91
CA LYS A 98 2.59 18.12 -32.59
C LYS A 98 1.76 16.87 -32.84
N THR A 99 2.28 15.98 -33.67
CA THR A 99 1.67 14.68 -33.95
C THR A 99 2.34 13.58 -33.15
N TYR A 100 1.51 12.79 -32.46
CA TYR A 100 1.90 11.72 -31.56
C TYR A 100 1.30 10.40 -32.04
N ASN A 101 2.05 9.32 -31.90
CA ASN A 101 1.52 7.97 -32.07
C ASN A 101 0.55 7.60 -30.95
N THR A 102 -0.41 6.73 -31.28
CA THR A 102 -1.42 6.23 -30.35
C THR A 102 -1.64 4.73 -30.54
N SER A 103 -2.09 4.07 -29.49
CA SER A 103 -2.44 2.65 -29.49
C SER A 103 -3.85 2.44 -28.94
N ALA A 104 -4.54 1.40 -29.41
CA ALA A 104 -5.79 0.98 -28.78
C ALA A 104 -5.52 0.39 -27.38
N PRO A 105 -6.49 0.42 -26.44
CA PRO A 105 -6.34 -0.17 -25.11
C PRO A 105 -5.90 -1.64 -25.19
N ALA A 106 -5.05 -2.12 -24.29
CA ALA A 106 -4.61 -3.52 -24.33
C ALA A 106 -5.81 -4.47 -24.18
N ILE A 107 -6.73 -4.14 -23.28
CA ILE A 107 -8.01 -4.81 -23.07
C ILE A 107 -9.14 -3.80 -23.26
N ASN A 108 -10.13 -4.14 -24.08
CA ASN A 108 -11.32 -3.33 -24.32
C ASN A 108 -12.60 -4.17 -24.13
N VAL A 109 -13.42 -3.83 -23.14
CA VAL A 109 -14.64 -4.58 -22.82
C VAL A 109 -15.82 -3.63 -22.77
N THR A 110 -16.74 -3.72 -23.72
CA THR A 110 -18.00 -2.95 -23.66
C THR A 110 -19.14 -3.78 -23.08
N ALA A 111 -19.04 -5.11 -23.17
CA ALA A 111 -19.99 -6.06 -22.58
C ALA A 111 -19.32 -7.44 -22.50
N GLY A 112 -19.54 -8.19 -21.42
CA GLY A 112 -18.96 -9.52 -21.20
C GLY A 112 -17.96 -9.55 -20.04
N ASN A 113 -17.21 -10.64 -19.94
CA ASN A 113 -16.29 -10.87 -18.83
C ASN A 113 -14.87 -11.24 -19.30
N ILE A 114 -13.85 -10.70 -18.63
CA ILE A 114 -12.44 -11.06 -18.82
C ILE A 114 -11.80 -11.39 -17.49
N GLU A 115 -11.02 -12.46 -17.46
CA GLU A 115 -10.20 -12.86 -16.33
C GLU A 115 -8.75 -13.07 -16.79
N VAL A 116 -7.81 -12.35 -16.17
CA VAL A 116 -6.36 -12.48 -16.43
C VAL A 116 -5.67 -12.88 -15.13
N LYS A 117 -5.06 -14.05 -15.11
CA LYS A 117 -4.36 -14.60 -13.92
C LYS A 117 -2.97 -14.03 -13.70
N GLY A 118 -2.35 -13.51 -14.76
CA GLY A 118 -1.09 -12.78 -14.70
C GLY A 118 -1.29 -11.27 -14.76
N ASN A 119 -0.37 -10.61 -15.45
CA ASN A 119 -0.29 -9.17 -15.58
C ASN A 119 -0.86 -8.70 -16.92
N VAL A 120 -1.23 -7.42 -16.98
CA VAL A 120 -1.53 -6.72 -18.23
C VAL A 120 -0.43 -5.68 -18.45
N ASN A 121 0.34 -5.81 -19.52
CA ASN A 121 1.45 -4.92 -19.86
C ASN A 121 1.16 -4.19 -21.18
N ALA A 122 0.57 -3.01 -21.07
CA ALA A 122 0.23 -2.12 -22.18
C ALA A 122 1.41 -1.19 -22.53
N ASN A 123 2.37 -1.72 -23.28
CA ASN A 123 3.62 -1.05 -23.63
C ASN A 123 3.57 -0.30 -24.97
N GLY A 124 2.41 -0.18 -25.61
CA GLY A 124 2.22 0.62 -26.81
C GLY A 124 2.39 2.11 -26.55
N ASP A 125 2.47 2.90 -27.62
CA ASP A 125 2.51 4.36 -27.53
C ASP A 125 1.19 4.90 -26.96
N ASP A 126 1.25 5.67 -25.87
CA ASP A 126 0.09 6.22 -25.14
C ASP A 126 -1.04 5.18 -24.90
N GLN A 127 -0.65 3.94 -24.61
CA GLN A 127 -1.58 2.83 -24.56
C GLN A 127 -2.25 2.71 -23.19
N THR A 128 -3.59 2.77 -23.18
CA THR A 128 -4.39 2.44 -21.99
C THR A 128 -4.29 0.95 -21.65
N GLY A 129 -4.18 0.61 -20.37
CA GLY A 129 -4.20 -0.78 -19.91
C GLY A 129 -5.55 -1.45 -20.17
N ILE A 130 -6.58 -0.97 -19.48
CA ILE A 130 -7.94 -1.51 -19.54
C ILE A 130 -8.92 -0.39 -19.87
N THR A 131 -9.80 -0.62 -20.84
CA THR A 131 -11.03 0.16 -21.01
C THR A 131 -12.21 -0.77 -20.81
N ALA A 132 -13.10 -0.43 -19.86
CA ALA A 132 -14.25 -1.24 -19.51
C ALA A 132 -15.53 -0.39 -19.43
N GLY A 133 -16.61 -0.94 -19.98
CA GLY A 133 -17.92 -0.31 -20.05
C GLY A 133 -18.09 0.68 -21.19
N SER A 134 -19.24 1.36 -21.19
CA SER A 134 -19.68 2.25 -22.27
C SER A 134 -20.79 3.17 -21.79
N TYR A 135 -20.83 4.43 -22.26
CA TYR A 135 -21.95 5.36 -22.03
C TYR A 135 -23.24 4.97 -22.76
N VAL A 136 -23.12 4.13 -23.80
CA VAL A 136 -24.22 3.89 -24.75
C VAL A 136 -25.01 2.63 -24.40
N THR A 137 -24.39 1.69 -23.69
CA THR A 137 -24.94 0.37 -23.42
C THR A 137 -24.89 0.09 -21.93
N ASN A 138 -26.04 -0.21 -21.32
CA ASN A 138 -26.12 -0.65 -19.92
C ASN A 138 -25.73 -2.14 -19.76
N ASP A 139 -24.97 -2.68 -20.71
CA ASP A 139 -24.52 -4.06 -20.66
C ASP A 139 -23.43 -4.21 -19.60
N LYS A 140 -23.42 -5.39 -18.96
CA LYS A 140 -22.46 -5.70 -17.91
C LYS A 140 -21.06 -5.90 -18.50
N ALA A 141 -20.07 -5.21 -17.95
CA ALA A 141 -18.65 -5.37 -18.30
C ALA A 141 -17.85 -5.71 -17.04
N GLU A 142 -17.25 -6.90 -17.00
CA GLU A 142 -16.42 -7.34 -15.86
C GLU A 142 -14.99 -7.65 -16.31
N VAL A 143 -14.01 -7.07 -15.63
CA VAL A 143 -12.60 -7.35 -15.89
C VAL A 143 -11.91 -7.64 -14.55
N THR A 144 -11.32 -8.83 -14.43
CA THR A 144 -10.50 -9.21 -13.27
C THR A 144 -9.07 -9.47 -13.72
N VAL A 145 -8.09 -8.86 -13.05
CA VAL A 145 -6.65 -9.10 -13.26
C VAL A 145 -6.00 -9.41 -11.92
N ASP A 146 -5.64 -10.67 -11.68
CA ASP A 146 -5.02 -11.08 -10.40
C ASP A 146 -3.66 -10.37 -10.19
N GLY A 147 -2.95 -10.10 -11.29
CA GLY A 147 -1.65 -9.42 -11.28
C GLY A 147 -1.73 -7.90 -11.44
N LYS A 148 -0.61 -7.32 -11.87
CA LYS A 148 -0.45 -5.88 -12.06
C LYS A 148 -0.92 -5.45 -13.46
N VAL A 149 -1.52 -4.27 -13.54
CA VAL A 149 -1.72 -3.52 -14.78
C VAL A 149 -0.60 -2.48 -14.89
N SER A 150 0.20 -2.58 -15.95
CA SER A 150 1.22 -1.59 -16.32
C SER A 150 0.85 -0.97 -17.66
N ALA A 151 0.72 0.34 -17.73
CA ALA A 151 0.31 1.05 -18.95
C ALA A 151 1.19 2.26 -19.23
N ASN A 152 1.48 2.53 -20.50
CA ASN A 152 2.17 3.76 -20.91
C ASN A 152 1.23 4.98 -20.95
N GLY A 153 -0.08 4.78 -21.14
CA GLY A 153 -1.11 5.81 -20.97
C GLY A 153 -1.85 5.60 -19.64
N THR A 154 -3.16 5.78 -19.64
CA THR A 154 -4.04 5.51 -18.48
C THR A 154 -3.99 4.04 -18.07
N GLY A 155 -3.97 3.76 -16.76
CA GLY A 155 -4.01 2.38 -16.25
C GLY A 155 -5.36 1.72 -16.51
N ILE A 156 -6.41 2.29 -15.91
CA ILE A 156 -7.81 1.82 -16.00
C ILE A 156 -8.69 2.98 -16.44
N ASN A 157 -9.52 2.76 -17.45
CA ASN A 157 -10.63 3.63 -17.85
C ASN A 157 -11.94 2.85 -17.70
N ALA A 158 -12.73 3.15 -16.66
CA ALA A 158 -13.96 2.42 -16.33
C ALA A 158 -15.18 3.34 -16.36
N ARG A 159 -16.28 2.90 -16.99
CA ARG A 159 -17.48 3.73 -17.19
C ARG A 159 -18.76 2.90 -17.12
N GLY A 160 -19.81 3.44 -16.55
CA GLY A 160 -21.15 2.85 -16.49
C GLY A 160 -21.40 1.97 -15.25
N GLU A 161 -22.63 2.04 -14.73
CA GLU A 161 -23.05 1.44 -13.46
C GLU A 161 -22.90 -0.09 -13.38
N ASN A 162 -22.97 -0.78 -14.54
CA ASN A 162 -22.83 -2.23 -14.62
C ASN A 162 -21.38 -2.68 -14.95
N THR A 163 -20.42 -1.80 -14.76
CA THR A 163 -18.99 -2.06 -15.01
C THR A 163 -18.24 -2.32 -13.72
N THR A 164 -17.47 -3.40 -13.68
CA THR A 164 -16.58 -3.72 -12.56
C THR A 164 -15.19 -4.07 -13.09
N VAL A 165 -14.17 -3.39 -12.57
CA VAL A 165 -12.76 -3.69 -12.84
C VAL A 165 -12.05 -3.97 -11.52
N GLU A 166 -11.55 -5.19 -11.34
CA GLU A 166 -10.77 -5.59 -10.17
C GLU A 166 -9.35 -5.98 -10.58
N VAL A 167 -8.33 -5.37 -9.95
CA VAL A 167 -6.93 -5.62 -10.29
C VAL A 167 -6.01 -5.71 -9.08
N GLY A 168 -4.82 -6.31 -9.24
CA GLY A 168 -3.80 -6.35 -8.20
C GLY A 168 -3.18 -4.99 -7.88
N SER A 169 -2.49 -4.34 -8.84
CA SER A 169 -1.94 -2.99 -8.69
C SER A 169 -1.88 -2.30 -10.04
N VAL A 170 -1.83 -0.97 -10.07
CA VAL A 170 -1.81 -0.19 -11.30
C VAL A 170 -0.60 0.74 -11.31
N ASN A 171 0.24 0.61 -12.34
CA ASN A 171 1.21 1.63 -12.69
C ASN A 171 0.92 2.15 -14.09
N SER A 172 0.83 3.45 -14.23
CA SER A 172 0.44 4.10 -15.49
C SER A 172 1.37 5.25 -15.83
N GLY A 173 1.46 5.61 -17.11
CA GLY A 173 2.18 6.81 -17.54
C GLY A 173 1.37 8.09 -17.30
N ASP A 174 0.05 7.99 -17.41
CA ASP A 174 -0.93 9.06 -17.19
C ASP A 174 -1.70 8.82 -15.87
N ASP A 175 -3.02 8.98 -15.84
CA ASP A 175 -3.84 8.61 -14.68
C ASP A 175 -3.82 7.10 -14.41
N ALA A 176 -3.67 6.70 -13.14
CA ALA A 176 -3.75 5.28 -12.79
C ALA A 176 -5.19 4.77 -12.91
N ILE A 177 -6.15 5.53 -12.39
CA ILE A 177 -7.57 5.21 -12.45
C ILE A 177 -8.32 6.42 -12.99
N PHE A 178 -9.08 6.20 -14.06
CA PHE A 178 -10.03 7.13 -14.64
C PHE A 178 -11.42 6.48 -14.62
N ALA A 179 -12.30 6.90 -13.71
CA ALA A 179 -13.56 6.17 -13.44
C ALA A 179 -14.78 7.11 -13.31
N TYR A 180 -15.86 6.78 -14.02
CA TYR A 180 -17.06 7.62 -14.20
C TYR A 180 -18.35 6.79 -14.24
N ASP A 181 -19.49 7.48 -14.24
CA ASP A 181 -20.86 6.98 -14.40
C ASP A 181 -21.22 5.77 -13.53
N GLY A 182 -20.92 5.83 -12.22
CA GLY A 182 -21.29 4.77 -11.29
C GLY A 182 -20.48 3.46 -11.41
N SER A 183 -19.44 3.42 -12.27
CA SER A 183 -18.58 2.25 -12.41
C SER A 183 -17.89 1.85 -11.11
N THR A 184 -17.53 0.57 -10.97
CA THR A 184 -16.81 0.06 -9.80
C THR A 184 -15.37 -0.33 -10.16
N VAL A 185 -14.39 0.23 -9.45
CA VAL A 185 -12.97 -0.09 -9.61
C VAL A 185 -12.39 -0.53 -8.27
N ILE A 186 -11.79 -1.72 -8.23
CA ILE A 186 -11.15 -2.30 -7.05
C ILE A 186 -9.68 -2.56 -7.35
N VAL A 187 -8.78 -1.96 -6.58
CA VAL A 187 -7.33 -2.16 -6.67
C VAL A 187 -6.83 -2.73 -5.35
N ASN A 188 -6.43 -4.00 -5.37
CA ASN A 188 -5.97 -4.74 -4.18
C ASN A 188 -4.56 -4.33 -3.69
N GLY A 189 -3.96 -3.32 -4.30
CA GLY A 189 -2.61 -2.83 -4.05
C GLY A 189 -2.49 -1.35 -4.43
N ASP A 190 -1.36 -0.94 -4.99
CA ASP A 190 -1.10 0.49 -5.25
C ASP A 190 -1.73 0.97 -6.57
N ALA A 191 -2.14 2.24 -6.61
CA ALA A 191 -2.56 2.97 -7.82
C ALA A 191 -1.63 4.17 -8.05
N ILE A 192 -0.68 4.02 -8.99
CA ILE A 192 0.45 4.93 -9.17
C ILE A 192 0.45 5.47 -10.60
N SER A 193 0.33 6.79 -10.72
CA SER A 193 0.80 7.49 -11.91
C SER A 193 2.32 7.62 -11.85
N THR A 194 2.99 7.47 -12.99
CA THR A 194 4.43 7.68 -13.12
C THR A 194 4.76 8.99 -13.87
N GLY A 195 3.75 9.70 -14.39
CA GLY A 195 3.89 10.94 -15.16
C GLY A 195 4.77 10.80 -16.42
N ALA A 196 4.99 9.57 -16.87
CA ALA A 196 5.85 9.23 -17.99
C ALA A 196 5.00 8.62 -19.10
N VAL A 197 4.38 9.46 -19.92
CA VAL A 197 3.79 8.98 -21.17
C VAL A 197 4.90 8.92 -22.22
N ASN A 198 5.16 7.71 -22.69
CA ASN A 198 5.98 7.48 -23.85
C ASN A 198 5.20 7.90 -25.11
N THR A 199 5.05 9.20 -25.35
CA THR A 199 4.51 9.66 -26.63
C THR A 199 5.61 9.61 -27.66
N THR A 200 5.49 8.74 -28.67
CA THR A 200 6.31 8.91 -29.87
C THR A 200 5.77 10.13 -30.60
N SER A 201 6.21 11.33 -30.19
CA SER A 201 6.14 12.49 -31.06
C SER A 201 6.88 12.11 -32.34
N SER A 202 6.35 12.52 -33.48
CA SER A 202 7.06 12.41 -34.76
C SER A 202 8.32 13.28 -34.71
N GLY A 203 9.38 12.77 -34.08
CA GLY A 203 10.73 13.30 -34.19
C GLY A 203 11.24 13.22 -35.63
N GLU A 204 12.47 13.63 -35.89
CA GLU A 204 13.06 13.40 -37.21
C GLU A 204 13.05 11.89 -37.53
N TYR A 205 12.51 11.52 -38.68
CA TYR A 205 12.56 10.13 -39.15
C TYR A 205 14.04 9.71 -39.30
N ASN A 206 14.48 8.77 -38.47
CA ASN A 206 15.83 8.26 -38.56
C ASN A 206 15.93 7.36 -39.79
N LYS A 207 16.64 7.85 -40.83
CA LYS A 207 16.76 7.16 -42.12
C LYS A 207 17.58 5.86 -42.04
N GLU A 208 18.42 5.68 -41.01
CA GLU A 208 19.22 4.47 -40.82
C GLU A 208 18.40 3.38 -40.11
N THR A 209 17.66 3.73 -39.05
CA THR A 209 16.86 2.75 -38.28
C THR A 209 15.45 2.57 -38.83
N LYS A 210 15.01 3.45 -39.74
CA LYS A 210 13.64 3.52 -40.27
C LYS A 210 12.57 3.71 -39.18
N GLN A 211 12.93 4.34 -38.08
CA GLN A 211 12.05 4.62 -36.94
C GLN A 211 12.03 6.12 -36.63
N TYR A 212 10.94 6.60 -36.05
CA TYR A 212 10.88 7.94 -35.45
C TYR A 212 11.62 7.93 -34.12
N GLU A 213 12.42 8.97 -33.83
CA GLU A 213 13.06 9.09 -32.51
C GLU A 213 12.00 9.23 -31.42
N LYS A 214 12.04 8.34 -30.42
CA LYS A 214 11.12 8.36 -29.27
C LYS A 214 11.51 9.49 -28.33
N LYS A 215 10.58 10.42 -28.09
CA LYS A 215 10.79 11.54 -27.17
C LYS A 215 9.90 11.33 -25.94
N THR A 216 10.49 11.12 -24.77
CA THR A 216 9.69 11.09 -23.54
C THR A 216 9.32 12.51 -23.16
N GLU A 217 8.03 12.85 -23.18
CA GLU A 217 7.51 14.07 -22.58
C GLU A 217 6.95 13.70 -21.20
N SER A 218 7.33 14.44 -20.15
CA SER A 218 6.74 14.26 -18.82
C SER A 218 5.34 14.86 -18.84
N PHE A 219 4.35 14.06 -18.45
CA PHE A 219 2.96 14.48 -18.30
C PHE A 219 2.56 14.53 -16.83
N TYR A 220 1.46 15.23 -16.61
CA TYR A 220 0.71 15.29 -15.36
C TYR A 220 -0.17 14.04 -15.32
N GLY A 221 -0.27 13.36 -14.18
CA GLY A 221 -1.13 12.18 -14.07
C GLY A 221 -1.51 11.91 -12.62
N SER A 222 -2.81 11.76 -12.39
CA SER A 222 -3.41 11.56 -11.07
C SER A 222 -3.34 10.09 -10.68
N GLY A 223 -3.31 9.81 -9.37
CA GLY A 223 -3.53 8.44 -8.92
C GLY A 223 -4.98 8.02 -9.21
N ILE A 224 -5.94 8.90 -8.93
CA ILE A 224 -7.36 8.72 -9.25
C ILE A 224 -7.89 10.02 -9.87
N GLN A 225 -8.63 9.90 -10.96
CA GLN A 225 -9.45 10.95 -11.53
C GLN A 225 -10.88 10.44 -11.78
N THR A 226 -11.88 11.18 -11.31
CA THR A 226 -13.30 10.81 -11.36
C THR A 226 -14.20 12.05 -11.35
N ASP A 227 -15.46 11.90 -11.76
CA ASP A 227 -16.56 12.86 -11.58
C ASP A 227 -17.16 12.83 -10.16
N GLY A 228 -16.89 11.76 -9.40
CA GLY A 228 -17.48 11.49 -8.09
C GLY A 228 -18.65 10.50 -8.11
N SER A 229 -19.12 10.04 -9.27
CA SER A 229 -20.19 9.04 -9.37
C SER A 229 -19.66 7.62 -9.20
N ALA A 230 -18.39 7.36 -9.54
CA ALA A 230 -17.79 6.03 -9.47
C ALA A 230 -17.51 5.53 -8.04
N ASN A 231 -17.52 4.21 -7.88
CA ASN A 231 -17.15 3.49 -6.67
C ASN A 231 -15.71 2.97 -6.78
N ILE A 232 -14.77 3.57 -6.05
CA ILE A 232 -13.33 3.32 -6.19
C ILE A 232 -12.74 2.85 -4.86
N PHE A 233 -12.07 1.70 -4.87
CA PHE A 233 -11.49 1.08 -3.68
C PHE A 233 -10.01 0.77 -3.94
N VAL A 234 -9.12 1.30 -3.11
CA VAL A 234 -7.67 1.08 -3.23
C VAL A 234 -7.11 0.64 -1.87
N ASP A 235 -6.67 -0.61 -1.79
CA ASP A 235 -6.07 -1.17 -0.57
C ASP A 235 -4.66 -0.61 -0.32
N GLY A 236 -3.94 -0.21 -1.36
CA GLY A 236 -2.60 0.37 -1.27
C GLY A 236 -2.55 1.89 -1.34
N ASN A 237 -1.40 2.41 -1.77
CA ASN A 237 -1.12 3.83 -1.90
C ASN A 237 -1.72 4.39 -3.19
N VAL A 238 -2.08 5.67 -3.15
CA VAL A 238 -2.52 6.42 -4.32
C VAL A 238 -1.54 7.55 -4.57
N ILE A 239 -0.85 7.51 -5.71
CA ILE A 239 0.24 8.45 -6.03
C ILE A 239 -0.02 9.14 -7.36
N GLY A 240 -0.13 10.47 -7.30
CA GLY A 240 -0.13 11.35 -8.49
C GLY A 240 1.26 11.94 -8.77
N ILE A 241 1.53 12.30 -10.01
CA ILE A 241 2.80 12.91 -10.44
C ILE A 241 2.53 14.28 -11.03
N ASN A 242 3.09 15.31 -10.38
CA ASN A 242 2.93 16.73 -10.74
C ASN A 242 1.47 17.22 -10.83
N SER A 243 0.48 16.38 -10.54
CA SER A 243 -0.94 16.68 -10.47
C SER A 243 -1.51 16.28 -9.10
N ASP A 244 -2.83 16.42 -8.98
CA ASP A 244 -3.61 16.01 -7.84
C ASP A 244 -3.51 14.48 -7.67
N SER A 245 -3.31 13.99 -6.44
CA SER A 245 -3.26 12.53 -6.22
C SER A 245 -4.63 11.88 -6.43
N VAL A 246 -5.67 12.53 -5.91
CA VAL A 246 -7.08 12.19 -6.10
C VAL A 246 -7.81 13.45 -6.56
N GLY A 247 -8.25 13.44 -7.81
CA GLY A 247 -9.05 14.48 -8.43
C GLY A 247 -10.50 14.06 -8.60
N ILE A 248 -11.41 14.83 -8.02
CA ILE A 248 -12.86 14.68 -8.14
C ILE A 248 -13.37 15.93 -8.85
N PHE A 249 -13.71 15.79 -10.13
CA PHE A 249 -14.04 16.88 -11.02
C PHE A 249 -15.36 16.63 -11.72
N GLN A 250 -16.40 17.28 -11.19
CA GLN A 250 -17.72 17.21 -11.81
C GLN A 250 -17.81 18.27 -12.91
N ASP A 251 -18.34 17.90 -14.07
CA ASP A 251 -18.68 18.87 -15.09
C ASP A 251 -20.14 19.37 -14.96
N ILE A 252 -20.56 20.25 -15.88
CA ILE A 252 -21.90 20.83 -15.88
C ILE A 252 -22.98 19.83 -16.32
N GLU A 253 -22.63 18.84 -17.12
CA GLU A 253 -23.55 17.79 -17.58
C GLU A 253 -23.87 16.85 -16.41
N ASP A 254 -22.83 16.36 -15.72
CA ASP A 254 -22.95 15.50 -14.54
C ASP A 254 -23.82 16.16 -13.46
N TYR A 255 -23.58 17.47 -13.21
CA TYR A 255 -24.36 18.25 -12.26
C TYR A 255 -25.84 18.34 -12.65
N ASN A 256 -26.13 18.63 -13.93
CA ASN A 256 -27.51 18.75 -14.39
C ASN A 256 -28.25 17.41 -14.43
N ASN A 257 -27.53 16.30 -14.57
CA ASN A 257 -28.08 14.95 -14.58
C ASN A 257 -28.39 14.43 -13.17
N ASN A 258 -27.98 15.12 -12.10
CA ASN A 258 -28.12 14.71 -10.71
C ASN A 258 -27.61 13.28 -10.48
N GLU A 259 -26.42 12.98 -11.02
CA GLU A 259 -25.85 11.64 -10.90
C GLU A 259 -25.64 11.24 -9.43
N GLU A 260 -25.99 10.00 -9.11
CA GLU A 260 -25.78 9.45 -7.78
C GLU A 260 -24.28 9.41 -7.49
N GLN A 261 -23.91 9.89 -6.30
CA GLN A 261 -22.52 9.93 -5.89
C GLN A 261 -22.07 8.55 -5.41
N GLY A 262 -20.86 8.16 -5.82
CA GLY A 262 -20.25 6.91 -5.42
C GLY A 262 -19.52 7.01 -4.08
N ALA A 263 -18.55 6.12 -3.90
CA ALA A 263 -17.70 6.06 -2.73
C ALA A 263 -16.22 5.87 -3.12
N ILE A 264 -15.32 6.52 -2.40
CA ILE A 264 -13.88 6.39 -2.57
C ILE A 264 -13.28 5.93 -1.25
N ILE A 265 -12.68 4.73 -1.22
CA ILE A 265 -12.01 4.17 -0.04
C ILE A 265 -10.54 3.92 -0.37
N ILE A 266 -9.62 4.56 0.38
CA ILE A 266 -8.18 4.40 0.22
C ILE A 266 -7.56 4.02 1.56
N THR A 267 -6.99 2.82 1.65
CA THR A 267 -6.44 2.29 2.92
C THR A 267 -4.94 2.52 3.10
N GLY A 268 -4.23 2.87 2.02
CA GLY A 268 -2.83 3.30 2.07
C GLY A 268 -2.66 4.82 2.16
N THR A 269 -1.45 5.28 1.82
CA THR A 269 -1.10 6.71 1.83
C THR A 269 -1.42 7.37 0.49
N ILE A 270 -2.05 8.54 0.55
CA ILE A 270 -2.23 9.43 -0.59
C ILE A 270 -1.03 10.38 -0.66
N ALA A 271 -0.30 10.36 -1.77
CA ALA A 271 0.93 11.13 -1.95
C ALA A 271 1.03 11.72 -3.36
N SER A 272 1.86 12.75 -3.54
CA SER A 272 2.19 13.30 -4.86
C SER A 272 3.68 13.58 -4.94
N SER A 273 4.25 13.48 -6.14
CA SER A 273 5.66 13.85 -6.37
C SER A 273 5.96 15.32 -6.13
N SER A 274 4.92 16.17 -6.12
CA SER A 274 5.07 17.60 -5.89
C SER A 274 4.49 18.02 -4.55
N ASP A 275 5.24 18.86 -3.86
CA ASP A 275 4.80 19.56 -2.65
C ASP A 275 3.72 20.61 -2.93
N SER A 276 3.61 21.10 -4.16
CA SER A 276 2.65 22.12 -4.56
C SER A 276 1.33 21.55 -5.09
N SER A 277 1.21 20.22 -5.20
CA SER A 277 0.00 19.57 -5.68
C SER A 277 -0.86 19.08 -4.50
N PRO A 278 -2.18 19.28 -4.54
CA PRO A 278 -3.07 18.76 -3.51
C PRO A 278 -3.09 17.23 -3.53
N ARG A 279 -3.36 16.64 -2.37
CA ARG A 279 -3.59 15.19 -2.24
C ARG A 279 -5.02 14.82 -2.56
N LEU A 280 -5.93 15.73 -2.25
CA LEU A 280 -7.33 15.64 -2.62
C LEU A 280 -7.77 16.97 -3.24
N SER A 281 -8.33 16.91 -4.42
CA SER A 281 -8.87 18.06 -5.15
C SER A 281 -10.33 17.78 -5.47
N ILE A 282 -11.22 18.63 -4.98
CA ILE A 282 -12.66 18.55 -5.23
C ILE A 282 -13.04 19.82 -5.96
N GLY A 283 -13.23 19.73 -7.26
CA GLY A 283 -13.43 20.90 -8.10
C GLY A 283 -14.44 20.67 -9.20
N ASN A 284 -14.57 21.69 -10.04
CA ASN A 284 -15.34 21.59 -11.27
C ASN A 284 -14.37 21.28 -12.43
N SER A 285 -14.82 20.45 -13.38
CA SER A 285 -14.09 20.24 -14.63
C SER A 285 -14.12 21.51 -15.49
N TYR A 286 -13.06 21.76 -16.25
CA TYR A 286 -12.98 22.87 -17.21
C TYR A 286 -13.24 22.34 -18.61
N THR A 287 -14.43 22.57 -19.17
CA THR A 287 -14.68 22.26 -20.59
C THR A 287 -14.01 23.32 -21.46
N TYR A 288 -13.27 22.88 -22.48
CA TYR A 288 -12.51 23.75 -23.38
C TYR A 288 -13.46 24.66 -24.18
N GLY A 289 -13.62 25.92 -23.74
CA GLY A 289 -14.30 26.96 -24.52
C GLY A 289 -15.42 27.72 -23.81
N ASP A 290 -15.97 27.19 -22.71
CA ASP A 290 -16.99 27.87 -21.91
C ASP A 290 -16.71 27.65 -20.41
N GLU A 291 -16.42 28.73 -19.71
CA GLU A 291 -16.05 28.79 -18.28
C GLU A 291 -17.27 28.57 -17.35
N VAL A 292 -18.21 27.71 -17.75
CA VAL A 292 -19.47 27.49 -17.04
C VAL A 292 -19.22 26.49 -15.92
N LYS A 293 -18.94 27.02 -14.73
CA LYS A 293 -18.84 26.24 -13.49
C LYS A 293 -20.25 25.90 -12.97
N PRO A 294 -20.51 24.65 -12.52
CA PRO A 294 -21.64 24.37 -11.64
C PRO A 294 -21.63 25.34 -10.45
N THR A 295 -22.78 25.97 -10.21
CA THR A 295 -23.01 26.77 -9.01
C THR A 295 -24.07 26.10 -8.15
N TYR A 296 -23.72 25.87 -6.90
CA TYR A 296 -24.56 25.20 -5.91
C TYR A 296 -25.41 26.22 -5.19
N LYS A 297 -26.67 25.88 -4.88
CA LYS A 297 -27.59 26.82 -4.24
C LYS A 297 -27.15 27.15 -2.81
N ASP A 298 -26.74 26.14 -2.07
CA ASP A 298 -26.34 26.23 -0.67
C ASP A 298 -25.30 25.16 -0.34
N LEU A 299 -24.94 25.06 0.94
CA LEU A 299 -23.93 24.13 1.40
C LEU A 299 -24.38 22.66 1.32
N ASP A 300 -25.66 22.38 1.51
CA ASP A 300 -26.17 21.01 1.48
C ASP A 300 -26.06 20.44 0.06
N ASP A 301 -26.32 21.28 -0.95
CA ASP A 301 -26.13 20.92 -2.37
C ASP A 301 -24.64 20.63 -2.69
N VAL A 302 -23.69 21.38 -2.10
CA VAL A 302 -22.26 21.07 -2.26
C VAL A 302 -21.94 19.71 -1.64
N LEU A 303 -22.41 19.44 -0.43
CA LEU A 303 -22.12 18.17 0.26
C LEU A 303 -22.76 16.98 -0.45
N ALA A 304 -23.94 17.15 -1.04
CA ALA A 304 -24.61 16.12 -1.84
C ALA A 304 -23.91 15.83 -3.18
N SER A 305 -23.05 16.73 -3.66
CA SER A 305 -22.28 16.59 -4.91
C SER A 305 -20.92 15.92 -4.76
N ILE A 306 -20.60 15.45 -3.56
CA ILE A 306 -19.30 14.88 -3.23
C ILE A 306 -19.53 13.42 -2.82
N PRO A 307 -18.75 12.47 -3.35
CA PRO A 307 -18.84 11.07 -2.93
C PRO A 307 -18.51 10.88 -1.46
N GLU A 308 -18.87 9.72 -0.91
CA GLU A 308 -18.36 9.33 0.40
C GLU A 308 -16.84 9.09 0.29
N ILE A 309 -16.04 9.92 0.95
CA ILE A 309 -14.58 9.82 0.94
C ILE A 309 -14.09 9.22 2.25
N THR A 310 -13.43 8.07 2.17
CA THR A 310 -12.82 7.36 3.29
C THR A 310 -11.33 7.15 3.04
N ILE A 311 -10.48 7.70 3.90
CA ILE A 311 -9.02 7.67 3.72
C ILE A 311 -8.30 7.24 4.99
N TYR A 312 -7.14 6.59 4.85
CA TYR A 312 -6.26 6.34 5.98
C TYR A 312 -5.35 7.54 6.27
N GLU A 313 -4.45 7.88 5.34
CA GLU A 313 -3.44 8.91 5.53
C GLU A 313 -3.12 9.68 4.25
N MET A 314 -2.82 10.97 4.40
CA MET A 314 -2.11 11.77 3.40
C MET A 314 -0.71 12.09 3.94
N ASP A 315 0.32 11.97 3.10
CA ASP A 315 1.68 12.39 3.45
C ASP A 315 1.75 13.90 3.82
N LYS A 316 0.84 14.71 3.26
CA LYS A 316 0.67 16.14 3.47
C LYS A 316 -0.81 16.53 3.51
N GLY A 317 -1.17 17.39 4.46
CA GLY A 317 -2.54 17.88 4.64
C GLY A 317 -2.89 18.99 3.68
N TYR A 318 -2.89 18.71 2.37
CA TYR A 318 -3.25 19.67 1.34
C TYR A 318 -4.49 19.19 0.57
N ILE A 319 -5.63 19.78 0.91
CA ILE A 319 -6.91 19.58 0.24
C ILE A 319 -7.25 20.87 -0.51
N ASN A 320 -7.59 20.76 -1.79
CA ASN A 320 -8.11 21.85 -2.60
C ASN A 320 -9.61 21.63 -2.83
N ILE A 321 -10.42 22.67 -2.61
CA ILE A 321 -11.85 22.64 -2.89
C ILE A 321 -12.16 23.84 -3.79
N ASP A 322 -12.71 23.62 -4.97
CA ASP A 322 -13.14 24.65 -5.93
C ASP A 322 -14.62 24.42 -6.32
N ARG A 323 -15.51 24.61 -5.35
CA ARG A 323 -16.97 24.57 -5.51
C ARG A 323 -17.55 25.95 -5.17
N THR A 324 -18.41 26.49 -6.03
CA THR A 324 -18.99 27.84 -5.88
C THR A 324 -20.42 27.75 -5.37
N VAL A 325 -20.78 28.59 -4.40
CA VAL A 325 -22.13 28.64 -3.80
C VAL A 325 -22.79 29.99 -4.10
N ASP A 326 -24.06 29.99 -4.51
CA ASP A 326 -24.84 31.19 -4.83
C ASP A 326 -25.30 31.97 -3.59
N ASP A 327 -25.38 31.32 -2.43
CA ASP A 327 -25.67 31.98 -1.16
C ASP A 327 -24.52 32.91 -0.75
N ALA A 328 -24.76 34.22 -0.86
CA ALA A 328 -23.82 35.27 -0.48
C ALA A 328 -23.36 35.24 0.99
N ASN A 329 -24.04 34.48 1.86
CA ASN A 329 -23.64 34.30 3.26
C ASN A 329 -22.66 33.14 3.46
N VAL A 330 -22.45 32.29 2.45
CA VAL A 330 -21.53 31.15 2.50
C VAL A 330 -20.18 31.59 1.95
N THR A 331 -19.14 31.49 2.77
CA THR A 331 -17.77 31.77 2.34
C THR A 331 -17.07 30.51 1.85
N TYR A 332 -15.98 30.68 1.09
CA TYR A 332 -15.06 29.59 0.76
C TYR A 332 -14.62 28.76 1.98
N SER A 333 -14.37 29.43 3.11
CA SER A 333 -13.94 28.77 4.37
C SER A 333 -15.06 27.94 5.00
N ASP A 334 -16.32 28.31 4.79
CA ASP A 334 -17.48 27.54 5.25
C ASP A 334 -17.60 26.24 4.45
N VAL A 335 -17.49 26.34 3.13
CA VAL A 335 -17.46 25.18 2.22
C VAL A 335 -16.31 24.25 2.58
N TYR A 336 -15.08 24.80 2.67
CA TYR A 336 -13.90 24.00 3.02
C TYR A 336 -14.08 23.23 4.32
N ARG A 337 -14.54 23.89 5.39
CA ARG A 337 -14.73 23.25 6.70
C ARG A 337 -15.84 22.21 6.68
N ALA A 338 -16.90 22.44 5.93
CA ALA A 338 -18.01 21.51 5.83
C ALA A 338 -17.58 20.22 5.12
N VAL A 339 -16.94 20.33 3.96
CA VAL A 339 -16.43 19.18 3.19
C VAL A 339 -15.39 18.41 3.97
N VAL A 340 -14.41 19.10 4.58
CA VAL A 340 -13.36 18.42 5.36
C VAL A 340 -13.93 17.66 6.57
N LYS A 341 -15.07 18.09 7.10
CA LYS A 341 -15.77 17.39 8.19
C LYS A 341 -16.53 16.15 7.74
N THR A 342 -16.84 15.99 6.45
CA THR A 342 -17.52 14.78 5.95
C THR A 342 -16.54 13.66 5.59
N ILE A 343 -15.25 13.95 5.43
CA ILE A 343 -14.21 12.94 5.15
C ILE A 343 -14.08 11.99 6.35
N ASN A 344 -14.21 10.69 6.08
CA ASN A 344 -14.05 9.63 7.06
C ASN A 344 -12.57 9.21 7.13
N TYR A 345 -12.00 9.19 8.32
CA TYR A 345 -10.61 8.77 8.55
C TYR A 345 -10.56 7.39 9.18
N ILE A 346 -9.85 6.46 8.55
CA ILE A 346 -9.71 5.07 9.01
C ILE A 346 -8.93 5.02 10.32
N ILE A 347 -9.50 4.35 11.32
CA ILE A 347 -8.89 4.06 12.61
C ILE A 347 -8.16 2.72 12.50
N ASN A 348 -6.84 2.75 12.37
CA ASN A 348 -6.04 1.54 12.42
C ASN A 348 -5.65 1.21 13.87
N GLN A 349 -5.95 -0.01 14.31
CA GLN A 349 -5.59 -0.51 15.64
C GLN A 349 -4.48 -1.56 15.50
N ASP A 350 -3.31 -1.29 16.09
CA ASP A 350 -2.16 -2.18 16.01
C ASP A 350 -2.49 -3.58 16.56
N THR A 351 -2.37 -4.59 15.70
CA THR A 351 -2.77 -5.97 16.00
C THR A 351 -2.00 -6.57 17.19
N GLU A 352 -0.74 -6.19 17.38
CA GLU A 352 0.05 -6.66 18.51
C GLU A 352 -0.40 -6.01 19.83
N SER A 353 -0.76 -4.72 19.79
CA SER A 353 -1.35 -4.01 20.93
C SER A 353 -2.72 -4.57 21.31
N GLN A 354 -3.53 -4.98 20.33
CA GLN A 354 -4.79 -5.68 20.57
C GLN A 354 -4.56 -6.99 21.34
N LYS A 355 -3.61 -7.82 20.87
CA LYS A 355 -3.31 -9.12 21.50
C LYS A 355 -2.68 -8.97 22.90
N LYS A 356 -1.72 -8.06 23.06
CA LYS A 356 -0.90 -7.95 24.27
C LYS A 356 -1.55 -7.12 25.37
N TYR A 357 -2.22 -6.02 25.00
CA TYR A 357 -2.78 -5.06 25.94
C TYR A 357 -4.31 -5.01 25.91
N GLY A 358 -4.95 -5.83 25.07
CA GLY A 358 -6.41 -5.79 24.93
C GLY A 358 -6.92 -4.48 24.35
N LEU A 359 -6.09 -3.79 23.53
CA LEU A 359 -6.48 -2.57 22.84
C LEU A 359 -7.73 -2.84 22.00
N LYS A 360 -8.77 -2.03 22.18
CA LYS A 360 -9.98 -2.07 21.35
C LYS A 360 -10.75 -0.75 21.43
N LEU A 361 -11.54 -0.46 20.41
CA LEU A 361 -12.60 0.55 20.50
C LEU A 361 -13.60 0.17 21.60
N THR A 362 -14.08 1.18 22.34
CA THR A 362 -15.16 0.97 23.31
C THR A 362 -16.51 0.90 22.62
N GLU A 363 -17.49 0.24 23.25
CA GLU A 363 -18.83 0.06 22.68
C GLU A 363 -19.64 1.35 22.65
N ASP A 364 -19.30 2.35 23.48
CA ASP A 364 -20.00 3.64 23.63
C ASP A 364 -19.48 4.74 22.66
N ASN A 365 -18.98 4.34 21.49
CA ASN A 365 -18.46 5.28 20.50
C ASN A 365 -19.54 5.77 19.53
N GLU A 366 -20.22 6.87 19.87
CA GLU A 366 -21.28 7.47 19.04
C GLU A 366 -20.78 8.07 17.72
N ASN A 367 -19.50 8.49 17.67
CA ASN A 367 -18.89 9.13 16.50
C ASN A 367 -18.13 8.15 15.59
N VAL A 368 -18.01 6.88 15.97
CA VAL A 368 -17.32 5.89 15.14
C VAL A 368 -18.31 5.26 14.18
N LYS A 369 -17.98 5.28 12.89
CA LYS A 369 -18.78 4.67 11.83
C LYS A 369 -18.02 3.49 11.25
N THR A 370 -18.73 2.39 10.99
CA THR A 370 -18.16 1.25 10.27
C THR A 370 -18.58 1.34 8.80
N ILE A 371 -17.60 1.45 7.91
CA ILE A 371 -17.78 1.50 6.46
C ILE A 371 -17.29 0.17 5.86
N SER A 372 -17.90 -0.30 4.78
CA SER A 372 -17.51 -1.56 4.12
C SER A 372 -17.12 -1.32 2.66
N ASP A 373 -16.11 -2.02 2.17
CA ASP A 373 -15.83 -2.12 0.74
C ASP A 373 -16.71 -3.19 0.05
N PRO A 374 -16.67 -3.34 -1.29
CA PRO A 374 -17.47 -4.32 -2.03
C PRO A 374 -17.15 -5.78 -1.65
N ASN A 375 -15.92 -6.01 -1.18
CA ASN A 375 -15.46 -7.30 -0.66
C ASN A 375 -15.90 -7.56 0.78
N LYS A 376 -16.73 -6.67 1.36
CA LYS A 376 -17.28 -6.71 2.72
C LYS A 376 -16.22 -6.61 3.81
N LYS A 377 -15.03 -6.11 3.49
CA LYS A 377 -14.04 -5.74 4.49
C LYS A 377 -14.47 -4.43 5.12
N THR A 378 -14.44 -4.39 6.45
CA THR A 378 -14.99 -3.29 7.25
C THR A 378 -13.88 -2.42 7.83
N TYR A 379 -14.11 -1.12 7.88
CA TYR A 379 -13.21 -0.12 8.43
C TYR A 379 -13.95 0.71 9.46
N ASP A 380 -13.40 0.78 10.68
CA ASP A 380 -13.86 1.75 11.67
C ASP A 380 -13.27 3.12 11.33
N THR A 381 -14.12 4.14 11.33
CA THR A 381 -13.76 5.49 10.88
C THR A 381 -14.28 6.56 11.82
N VAL A 382 -13.66 7.73 11.77
CA VAL A 382 -14.09 8.92 12.51
C VAL A 382 -13.89 10.15 11.65
N ASN A 383 -14.71 11.18 11.84
CA ASN A 383 -14.52 12.46 11.17
C ASN A 383 -13.56 13.36 11.96
N ILE A 384 -12.93 14.33 11.28
CA ILE A 384 -11.96 15.22 11.93
C ILE A 384 -12.59 16.00 13.09
N SER A 385 -11.84 16.23 14.16
CA SER A 385 -12.27 16.89 15.40
C SER A 385 -13.34 16.17 16.22
N GLU A 386 -13.86 15.02 15.76
CA GLU A 386 -14.72 14.18 16.57
C GLU A 386 -13.89 13.30 17.50
N ALA A 387 -14.42 13.08 18.70
CA ALA A 387 -13.75 12.27 19.71
C ALA A 387 -14.23 10.83 19.64
N PHE A 388 -13.29 9.89 19.78
CA PHE A 388 -13.58 8.47 19.96
C PHE A 388 -12.74 7.92 21.12
N LYS A 389 -13.11 6.75 21.62
CA LYS A 389 -12.52 6.12 22.79
C LYS A 389 -12.00 4.72 22.49
N VAL A 390 -10.85 4.42 23.08
CA VAL A 390 -10.31 3.06 23.13
C VAL A 390 -10.06 2.65 24.57
N ALA A 391 -10.15 1.36 24.84
CA ALA A 391 -9.74 0.75 26.10
C ALA A 391 -8.45 -0.05 25.87
N ALA A 392 -7.50 0.02 26.81
CA ALA A 392 -6.30 -0.80 26.80
C ALA A 392 -5.76 -1.00 28.23
N ASN A 393 -5.23 -2.19 28.49
CA ASN A 393 -4.50 -2.50 29.71
C ASN A 393 -3.05 -2.01 29.57
N VAL A 394 -2.82 -0.76 29.94
CA VAL A 394 -1.51 -0.11 29.79
C VAL A 394 -0.69 -0.25 31.08
N PRO A 395 0.40 -1.04 31.09
CA PRO A 395 1.26 -1.19 32.26
C PRO A 395 2.08 0.07 32.53
N GLU A 396 2.68 0.14 33.73
CA GLU A 396 3.55 1.26 34.09
C GLU A 396 4.72 1.38 33.11
N GLY A 397 4.94 2.59 32.62
CA GLY A 397 5.98 2.88 31.64
C GLY A 397 5.58 2.67 30.18
N TYR A 398 4.28 2.47 29.92
CA TYR A 398 3.73 2.46 28.57
C TYR A 398 2.65 3.55 28.43
N GLU A 399 2.40 3.96 27.20
CA GLU A 399 1.38 4.93 26.83
C GLU A 399 0.64 4.48 25.57
N VAL A 400 -0.58 4.99 25.39
CA VAL A 400 -1.29 4.88 24.10
C VAL A 400 -0.84 6.02 23.20
N THR A 401 -0.38 5.69 22.01
CA THR A 401 -0.11 6.64 20.93
C THR A 401 -1.05 6.35 19.76
N ALA A 402 -1.29 7.36 18.91
CA ALA A 402 -2.25 7.27 17.83
C ALA A 402 -1.79 7.91 16.51
N GLY A 403 -0.48 8.12 16.36
CA GLY A 403 0.10 8.96 15.30
C GLY A 403 0.24 10.43 15.72
N GLU A 404 1.05 11.19 15.00
CA GLU A 404 1.38 12.59 15.32
C GLU A 404 0.19 13.55 15.17
N ASN A 405 -0.79 13.16 14.34
CA ASN A 405 -1.97 13.96 14.00
C ASN A 405 -3.14 13.75 14.98
N VAL A 406 -2.96 12.93 16.01
CA VAL A 406 -4.02 12.53 16.94
C VAL A 406 -3.64 12.93 18.35
N LYS A 407 -4.54 13.65 19.01
CA LYS A 407 -4.41 13.97 20.42
C LYS A 407 -4.96 12.81 21.24
N VAL A 408 -4.17 12.28 22.17
CA VAL A 408 -4.58 11.22 23.10
C VAL A 408 -4.72 11.80 24.51
N THR A 409 -5.84 11.51 25.19
CA THR A 409 -6.11 11.90 26.57
C THR A 409 -6.43 10.67 27.41
N ASN A 410 -5.65 10.40 28.45
CA ASN A 410 -5.91 9.30 29.39
C ASN A 410 -7.04 9.71 30.37
N ASN A 411 -8.11 8.91 30.46
CA ASN A 411 -9.26 9.20 31.31
C ASN A 411 -9.10 8.70 32.76
N GLY A 412 -8.05 7.91 33.05
CA GLY A 412 -7.73 7.41 34.40
C GLY A 412 -8.45 6.12 34.80
N ASP A 413 -9.27 5.55 33.92
CA ASP A 413 -10.06 4.33 34.13
C ASP A 413 -9.66 3.18 33.18
N GLY A 414 -8.52 3.30 32.51
CA GLY A 414 -8.06 2.37 31.47
C GLY A 414 -8.63 2.67 30.07
N THR A 415 -9.39 3.75 29.93
CA THR A 415 -9.83 4.28 28.63
C THR A 415 -9.07 5.55 28.23
N PHE A 416 -9.01 5.77 26.92
CA PHE A 416 -8.31 6.89 26.31
C PHE A 416 -9.25 7.55 25.31
N THR A 417 -9.33 8.88 25.37
CA THR A 417 -10.08 9.70 24.41
C THR A 417 -9.13 10.24 23.35
N LEU A 418 -9.45 10.00 22.08
CA LEU A 418 -8.64 10.34 20.92
C LEU A 418 -9.39 11.33 20.04
N VAL A 419 -8.67 12.32 19.51
CA VAL A 419 -9.21 13.33 18.59
C VAL A 419 -8.22 13.58 17.46
N LEU A 420 -8.63 13.33 16.22
CA LEU A 420 -7.86 13.73 15.04
C LEU A 420 -7.94 15.25 14.88
N HIS A 421 -6.79 15.93 14.85
CA HIS A 421 -6.73 17.39 14.77
C HIS A 421 -6.09 17.91 13.47
N ASN A 422 -5.66 17.02 12.58
CA ASN A 422 -5.04 17.36 11.31
C ASN A 422 -5.65 16.52 10.18
N VAL A 423 -5.93 17.15 9.06
CA VAL A 423 -6.53 16.52 7.87
C VAL A 423 -5.64 15.44 7.25
N LYS A 424 -4.37 15.35 7.64
CA LYS A 424 -3.48 14.26 7.22
C LYS A 424 -3.99 12.85 7.57
N GLY A 425 -4.86 12.68 8.57
CA GLY A 425 -5.25 11.35 9.02
C GLY A 425 -4.07 10.61 9.69
N GLY A 426 -3.90 9.33 9.35
CA GLY A 426 -2.83 8.48 9.89
C GLY A 426 -3.12 8.03 11.33
N ILE A 427 -4.39 7.73 11.63
CA ILE A 427 -4.80 7.27 12.97
C ILE A 427 -4.29 5.83 13.15
N ASN A 428 -3.18 5.69 13.89
CA ASN A 428 -2.57 4.40 14.18
C ASN A 428 -2.46 4.21 15.69
N VAL A 429 -3.49 3.61 16.28
CA VAL A 429 -3.60 3.42 17.73
C VAL A 429 -2.78 2.22 18.16
N LYS A 430 -1.83 2.44 19.07
CA LYS A 430 -0.93 1.42 19.60
C LYS A 430 -0.48 1.74 21.02
N VAL A 431 0.02 0.73 21.73
CA VAL A 431 0.62 0.90 23.05
C VAL A 431 2.14 0.82 22.93
N THR A 432 2.83 1.88 23.35
CA THR A 432 4.29 2.02 23.22
C THR A 432 4.94 2.32 24.57
N ALA A 433 6.20 1.94 24.76
CA ALA A 433 6.95 2.29 25.96
C ALA A 433 7.21 3.80 26.01
N ILE A 434 7.02 4.42 27.18
CA ILE A 434 7.27 5.84 27.42
C ILE A 434 8.77 6.07 27.47
N VAL A 435 9.27 7.00 26.65
CA VAL A 435 10.64 7.52 26.74
C VAL A 435 10.56 8.91 27.39
N LYS A 436 10.89 9.04 28.68
CA LYS A 436 10.91 10.35 29.35
C LYS A 436 12.20 11.09 29.01
N THR A 437 12.10 12.27 28.43
CA THR A 437 13.21 13.22 28.28
C THR A 437 13.24 14.19 29.45
N THR A 438 14.37 14.34 30.12
CA THR A 438 14.61 15.38 31.14
C THR A 438 15.70 16.30 30.65
N GLU A 439 15.42 17.60 30.54
CA GLU A 439 16.47 18.60 30.36
C GLU A 439 17.16 18.85 31.70
N ASN A 440 18.45 18.54 31.75
CA ASN A 440 19.30 18.86 32.88
C ASN A 440 19.63 20.35 32.90
N THR A 441 20.02 20.84 34.07
CA THR A 441 20.36 22.26 34.31
C THR A 441 21.55 22.77 33.50
N ASP A 442 22.29 21.87 32.85
CA ASP A 442 23.42 22.17 31.95
C ASP A 442 23.03 22.20 30.45
N GLY A 443 21.75 22.02 30.12
CA GLY A 443 21.25 21.97 28.74
C GLY A 443 21.41 20.62 28.05
N SER A 444 21.85 19.57 28.77
CA SER A 444 21.85 18.19 28.26
C SER A 444 20.48 17.52 28.44
N GLN A 445 20.12 16.59 27.57
CA GLN A 445 18.89 15.79 27.70
C GLN A 445 19.22 14.38 28.22
N SER A 446 18.56 13.94 29.28
CA SER A 446 18.56 12.55 29.76
C SER A 446 17.28 11.83 29.33
N TYR A 447 17.39 10.55 28.94
CA TYR A 447 16.28 9.73 28.48
C TYR A 447 16.05 8.58 29.48
N GLU A 448 14.90 8.55 30.16
CA GLU A 448 14.50 7.50 31.10
C GLU A 448 13.30 6.74 30.51
N VAL A 449 13.50 5.50 30.08
CA VAL A 449 12.38 4.63 29.70
C VAL A 449 11.89 3.94 30.98
N VAL A 450 10.69 4.30 31.43
CA VAL A 450 10.04 3.56 32.52
C VAL A 450 9.59 2.25 31.89
N VAL A 451 10.08 1.11 32.36
CA VAL A 451 9.61 -0.21 31.92
C VAL A 451 9.32 -1.02 33.17
N GLU A 452 8.12 -1.57 33.27
CA GLU A 452 7.79 -2.55 34.29
C GLU A 452 8.78 -3.73 34.23
N ASN A 453 9.46 -3.99 35.35
CA ASN A 453 10.46 -5.03 35.53
C ASN A 453 10.02 -6.36 34.94
N VAL A 454 10.71 -6.83 33.88
CA VAL A 454 10.68 -8.24 33.50
C VAL A 454 12.08 -8.83 33.64
N THR A 455 12.18 -9.74 34.61
CA THR A 455 13.27 -10.67 34.98
C THR A 455 14.47 -10.14 35.81
N PRO A 456 14.90 -10.88 36.86
CA PRO A 456 15.82 -10.40 37.89
C PRO A 456 17.24 -10.19 37.35
N SER A 457 17.84 -9.03 37.64
CA SER A 457 19.26 -8.81 37.40
C SER A 457 20.07 -9.52 38.49
N TYR A 458 20.96 -10.44 38.11
CA TYR A 458 21.93 -11.02 39.03
C TYR A 458 23.20 -10.16 39.00
N ALA A 459 23.55 -9.54 40.13
CA ALA A 459 24.75 -8.71 40.25
C ALA A 459 26.06 -9.53 40.21
N ASP A 460 25.97 -10.86 40.32
CA ASP A 460 27.10 -11.80 40.30
C ASP A 460 26.92 -12.84 39.16
N PRO A 461 27.81 -12.85 38.13
CA PRO A 461 27.79 -13.84 37.06
C PRO A 461 27.87 -15.29 37.54
N ALA A 462 28.42 -15.55 38.73
CA ALA A 462 28.55 -16.89 39.31
C ALA A 462 27.26 -17.39 39.99
N GLN A 463 26.27 -16.52 40.21
CA GLN A 463 24.98 -16.85 40.83
C GLN A 463 23.81 -16.91 39.84
N ALA A 464 24.07 -16.58 38.56
CA ALA A 464 23.08 -16.63 37.51
C ALA A 464 22.73 -18.10 37.16
N PRO A 465 21.43 -18.48 37.10
CA PRO A 465 21.06 -19.80 36.60
C PRO A 465 21.49 -19.96 35.14
N ALA A 466 21.82 -21.19 34.73
CA ALA A 466 22.25 -21.48 33.37
C ALA A 466 21.20 -21.00 32.35
N GLY A 467 21.58 -20.04 31.50
CA GLY A 467 20.69 -19.44 30.49
C GLY A 467 20.12 -18.05 30.83
N ALA A 468 20.52 -17.42 31.95
CA ALA A 468 20.10 -16.04 32.28
C ALA A 468 20.85 -14.97 31.47
N ILE A 469 20.20 -13.83 31.22
CA ILE A 469 20.84 -12.61 30.71
C ILE A 469 21.68 -12.03 31.85
N VAL A 470 22.99 -11.93 31.65
CA VAL A 470 23.90 -11.38 32.66
C VAL A 470 24.26 -9.95 32.28
N VAL A 471 23.99 -9.00 33.19
CA VAL A 471 24.33 -7.59 33.02
C VAL A 471 25.37 -7.21 34.07
N SER A 472 26.49 -6.66 33.63
CA SER A 472 27.55 -6.16 34.51
C SER A 472 27.91 -4.73 34.15
N ASN A 473 27.98 -3.85 35.16
CA ASN A 473 28.37 -2.46 35.01
C ASN A 473 29.75 -2.23 35.61
N THR A 474 30.61 -1.53 34.88
CA THR A 474 31.94 -1.10 35.34
C THR A 474 31.97 0.42 35.33
N VAL A 475 32.18 1.02 36.50
CA VAL A 475 32.12 2.47 36.70
C VAL A 475 33.50 3.14 36.65
N SER A 476 34.59 2.36 36.69
CA SER A 476 35.97 2.85 36.59
C SER A 476 36.95 1.79 36.06
N ALA A 477 38.09 2.22 35.54
CA ALA A 477 39.17 1.33 35.08
C ALA A 477 39.75 0.44 36.19
N ALA A 478 39.64 0.87 37.46
CA ALA A 478 40.11 0.10 38.62
C ALA A 478 39.14 -1.04 39.01
N ASP A 479 37.87 -0.94 38.60
CA ASP A 479 36.80 -1.91 38.91
C ASP A 479 36.52 -2.87 37.75
N THR A 480 37.30 -2.81 36.67
CA THR A 480 37.02 -3.56 35.44
C THR A 480 37.62 -4.97 35.52
N PRO A 481 36.81 -6.06 35.53
CA PRO A 481 37.32 -7.42 35.43
C PRO A 481 38.18 -7.59 34.17
N SER A 482 39.25 -8.39 34.23
CA SER A 482 40.21 -8.55 33.11
C SER A 482 39.58 -8.91 31.77
N GLN A 483 38.43 -9.59 31.80
CA GLN A 483 37.63 -9.94 30.61
C GLN A 483 36.93 -8.73 29.98
N ILE A 484 36.40 -7.80 30.78
CA ILE A 484 35.75 -6.57 30.29
C ILE A 484 36.81 -5.57 29.79
N ALA A 485 37.97 -5.52 30.45
CA ALA A 485 39.10 -4.69 30.03
C ALA A 485 39.64 -5.09 28.63
N ALA A 486 39.56 -6.37 28.27
CA ALA A 486 39.91 -6.85 26.92
C ALA A 486 38.92 -6.37 25.84
N ILE A 487 37.67 -6.10 26.23
CA ILE A 487 36.60 -5.67 25.31
C ILE A 487 36.63 -4.15 25.13
N SER A 488 36.47 -3.39 26.21
CA SER A 488 36.27 -1.93 26.19
C SER A 488 37.44 -1.11 26.75
N GLY A 489 38.57 -1.76 27.08
CA GLY A 489 39.74 -1.06 27.62
C GLY A 489 39.48 -0.43 28.99
N THR A 490 39.91 0.82 29.16
CA THR A 490 39.71 1.60 30.39
C THR A 490 38.41 2.41 30.41
N LYS A 491 37.55 2.29 29.38
CA LYS A 491 36.28 3.02 29.34
C LYS A 491 35.28 2.39 30.31
N PRO A 492 34.52 3.18 31.10
CA PRO A 492 33.37 2.68 31.84
C PRO A 492 32.42 1.95 30.90
N ALA A 493 32.06 0.72 31.23
CA ALA A 493 31.33 -0.13 30.31
C ALA A 493 30.13 -0.82 30.95
N ARG A 494 29.06 -0.91 30.16
CA ARG A 494 27.94 -1.80 30.42
C ARG A 494 28.08 -3.01 29.54
N THR A 495 28.15 -4.19 30.14
CA THR A 495 28.32 -5.44 29.41
C THR A 495 27.10 -6.32 29.62
N VAL A 496 26.56 -6.83 28.52
CA VAL A 496 25.43 -7.76 28.53
C VAL A 496 25.82 -9.01 27.76
N SER A 497 25.67 -10.16 28.43
CA SER A 497 25.98 -11.47 27.86
C SER A 497 24.71 -12.28 27.61
N TYR A 498 24.63 -12.86 26.40
CA TYR A 498 23.49 -13.61 25.90
C TYR A 498 23.89 -15.05 25.53
N ASN A 499 23.13 -16.02 26.05
CA ASN A 499 23.06 -17.36 25.46
C ASN A 499 21.87 -17.41 24.50
N MET A 500 22.14 -17.32 23.21
CA MET A 500 21.12 -17.18 22.17
C MET A 500 20.23 -18.42 22.02
N SER A 501 20.61 -19.57 22.61
CA SER A 501 19.73 -20.76 22.65
C SER A 501 18.63 -20.65 23.70
N SER A 502 18.81 -19.78 24.69
CA SER A 502 18.02 -19.74 25.92
C SER A 502 17.13 -18.50 26.01
N ILE A 503 17.20 -17.61 25.02
CA ILE A 503 16.42 -16.37 24.97
C ILE A 503 15.67 -16.27 23.65
N THR A 504 14.50 -15.65 23.69
CA THR A 504 13.73 -15.34 22.49
C THR A 504 14.33 -14.14 21.73
N PRO A 505 14.09 -14.01 20.41
CA PRO A 505 14.51 -12.83 19.64
C PRO A 505 14.00 -11.52 20.22
N ILE A 506 12.80 -11.51 20.79
CA ILE A 506 12.21 -10.33 21.44
C ILE A 506 12.99 -9.97 22.71
N GLN A 507 13.30 -10.95 23.57
CA GLN A 507 14.09 -10.69 24.79
C GLN A 507 15.49 -10.17 24.47
N TYR A 508 16.12 -10.71 23.42
CA TYR A 508 17.40 -10.23 22.93
C TYR A 508 17.32 -8.77 22.45
N LYS A 509 16.31 -8.43 21.64
CA LYS A 509 16.06 -7.08 21.14
C LYS A 509 15.82 -6.06 22.25
N GLU A 510 14.84 -6.33 23.12
CA GLU A 510 14.47 -5.40 24.19
C GLU A 510 15.63 -5.22 25.18
N SER A 511 16.38 -6.29 25.45
CA SER A 511 17.58 -6.21 26.28
C SER A 511 18.66 -5.33 25.65
N ILE A 512 18.94 -5.46 24.35
CA ILE A 512 19.94 -4.58 23.70
C ILE A 512 19.49 -3.13 23.76
N ILE A 513 18.25 -2.83 23.39
CA ILE A 513 17.70 -1.46 23.38
C ILE A 513 17.82 -0.84 24.79
N SER A 514 17.38 -1.57 25.82
CA SER A 514 17.46 -1.11 27.21
C SER A 514 18.89 -0.87 27.69
N ASN A 515 19.82 -1.75 27.37
CA ASN A 515 21.18 -1.66 27.88
C ASN A 515 22.06 -0.66 27.10
N VAL A 516 21.79 -0.43 25.81
CA VAL A 516 22.41 0.65 25.05
C VAL A 516 22.03 2.01 25.67
N ALA A 517 20.75 2.21 25.98
CA ALA A 517 20.29 3.42 26.65
C ALA A 517 20.98 3.62 28.00
N ALA A 518 21.16 2.54 28.77
CA ALA A 518 21.74 2.58 30.10
C ALA A 518 23.29 2.46 30.15
N ALA A 519 23.97 2.55 28.99
CA ALA A 519 25.43 2.53 28.93
C ALA A 519 26.03 3.84 29.50
N PRO A 520 27.18 3.78 30.21
CA PRO A 520 27.82 4.97 30.79
C PRO A 520 28.10 6.07 29.75
N GLN A 521 27.95 7.33 30.15
CA GLN A 521 28.22 8.48 29.28
C GLN A 521 29.68 8.49 28.83
N GLY A 522 29.92 8.67 27.52
CA GLY A 522 31.28 8.63 26.95
C GLY A 522 31.97 7.26 27.08
N GLY A 523 31.22 6.23 27.50
CA GLY A 523 31.69 4.91 27.85
C GLY A 523 31.56 3.91 26.71
N ALA A 524 31.36 2.64 27.06
CA ALA A 524 31.15 1.57 26.11
C ALA A 524 29.93 0.70 26.45
N MET A 525 29.26 0.22 25.41
CA MET A 525 28.27 -0.85 25.48
C MET A 525 28.88 -2.12 24.89
N ASN A 526 28.95 -3.20 25.67
CA ASN A 526 29.47 -4.49 25.23
C ASN A 526 28.32 -5.48 25.10
N ILE A 527 28.11 -6.00 23.88
CA ILE A 527 27.11 -7.00 23.54
C ILE A 527 27.86 -8.32 23.31
N GLU A 528 27.76 -9.26 24.25
CA GLU A 528 28.39 -10.57 24.12
C GLU A 528 27.37 -11.66 23.80
N THR A 529 27.65 -12.48 22.81
CA THR A 529 26.78 -13.58 22.37
C THR A 529 27.58 -14.88 22.23
N ASP A 530 26.94 -16.02 22.48
CA ASP A 530 27.55 -17.35 22.32
C ASP A 530 27.71 -17.77 20.84
N ARG A 531 27.05 -17.09 19.91
CA ARG A 531 27.04 -17.38 18.45
C ARG A 531 26.81 -16.13 17.62
N VAL A 532 26.97 -16.25 16.30
CA VAL A 532 26.62 -15.19 15.34
C VAL A 532 25.13 -14.83 15.44
N ALA A 533 24.83 -13.53 15.56
CA ALA A 533 23.49 -12.97 15.56
C ALA A 533 23.41 -11.74 14.64
N CYS A 534 22.32 -10.97 14.74
CA CYS A 534 22.12 -9.72 14.02
C CYS A 534 21.60 -8.61 14.95
N LEU A 535 21.74 -7.36 14.50
CA LEU A 535 21.04 -6.19 15.04
C LEU A 535 19.94 -5.82 14.05
N ASP A 536 18.73 -5.54 14.52
CA ASP A 536 17.67 -5.03 13.67
C ASP A 536 17.65 -3.49 13.63
N SER A 537 16.80 -2.94 12.75
CA SER A 537 16.65 -1.49 12.58
C SER A 537 16.32 -0.74 13.88
N LYS A 538 15.60 -1.34 14.83
CA LYS A 538 15.29 -0.69 16.12
C LYS A 538 16.48 -0.75 17.09
N MET A 539 17.24 -1.84 17.09
CA MET A 539 18.50 -1.91 17.85
C MET A 539 19.53 -0.90 17.31
N ILE A 540 19.63 -0.77 15.99
CA ILE A 540 20.50 0.21 15.33
C ILE A 540 20.02 1.64 15.62
N ALA A 541 18.71 1.89 15.62
CA ALA A 541 18.17 3.20 16.03
C ALA A 541 18.49 3.53 17.49
N ALA A 542 18.43 2.55 18.39
CA ALA A 542 18.83 2.74 19.79
C ALA A 542 20.34 3.02 19.93
N ILE A 543 21.19 2.43 19.09
CA ILE A 543 22.62 2.77 19.05
C ILE A 543 22.82 4.18 18.47
N ALA A 544 22.08 4.54 17.42
CA ALA A 544 22.15 5.86 16.80
C ALA A 544 21.80 7.00 17.76
N SER A 545 20.90 6.76 18.73
CA SER A 545 20.54 7.75 19.75
C SER A 545 21.61 7.95 20.83
N ARG A 546 22.66 7.11 20.85
CA ARG A 546 23.84 7.23 21.74
C ARG A 546 25.14 7.40 20.93
N PRO A 547 25.31 8.54 20.22
CA PRO A 547 26.54 8.78 19.45
C PRO A 547 27.77 8.98 20.34
N ASP A 548 27.60 9.09 21.66
CA ASP A 548 28.67 9.30 22.64
C ASP A 548 29.38 8.03 23.11
N ILE A 549 28.88 6.83 22.78
CA ILE A 549 29.45 5.55 23.27
C ILE A 549 30.07 4.71 22.15
N ASP A 550 31.06 3.89 22.51
CA ASP A 550 31.49 2.78 21.66
C ASP A 550 30.54 1.60 21.84
N VAL A 551 30.18 0.91 20.76
CA VAL A 551 29.45 -0.36 20.84
C VAL A 551 30.36 -1.50 20.40
N ASN A 552 30.72 -2.38 21.34
CA ASN A 552 31.54 -3.55 21.10
C ASN A 552 30.64 -4.80 20.99
N VAL A 553 30.62 -5.42 19.82
CA VAL A 553 29.90 -6.67 19.56
C VAL A 553 30.89 -7.82 19.61
N VAL A 554 30.67 -8.75 20.52
CA VAL A 554 31.54 -9.90 20.78
C VAL A 554 30.77 -11.20 20.52
N PHE A 555 31.31 -12.07 19.67
CA PHE A 555 30.65 -13.30 19.26
C PHE A 555 31.66 -14.41 18.91
N THR A 556 31.21 -15.67 18.96
CA THR A 556 32.04 -16.82 18.57
C THR A 556 31.82 -17.16 17.10
N TYR A 557 32.90 -17.22 16.31
CA TYR A 557 32.89 -17.63 14.91
C TYR A 557 34.17 -18.42 14.57
N GLY A 558 34.04 -19.57 13.92
CA GLY A 558 35.19 -20.41 13.55
C GLY A 558 36.01 -20.93 14.74
N GLY A 559 35.39 -21.10 15.91
CA GLY A 559 36.06 -21.52 17.15
C GLY A 559 36.82 -20.41 17.88
N LYS A 560 36.74 -19.16 17.40
CA LYS A 560 37.42 -17.99 17.95
C LYS A 560 36.40 -16.97 18.49
N LYS A 561 36.75 -16.27 19.57
CA LYS A 561 35.97 -15.17 20.10
C LYS A 561 36.43 -13.87 19.42
N LEU A 562 35.55 -13.25 18.66
CA LEU A 562 35.84 -12.06 17.86
C LEU A 562 35.12 -10.84 18.45
N LYS A 563 35.75 -9.68 18.35
CA LYS A 563 35.20 -8.37 18.71
C LYS A 563 35.15 -7.46 17.48
N VAL A 564 34.01 -6.81 17.27
CA VAL A 564 33.85 -5.71 16.33
C VAL A 564 33.43 -4.46 17.10
N THR A 565 34.06 -3.32 16.82
CA THR A 565 33.77 -2.06 17.51
C THR A 565 33.13 -1.08 16.54
N ILE A 566 31.94 -0.59 16.89
CA ILE A 566 31.31 0.59 16.29
C ILE A 566 31.78 1.78 17.13
N PRO A 567 32.65 2.66 16.60
CA PRO A 567 33.18 3.77 17.39
C PRO A 567 32.10 4.83 17.64
N ALA A 568 32.21 5.55 18.76
CA ALA A 568 31.39 6.73 19.03
C ALA A 568 31.37 7.70 17.83
N GLY A 569 30.19 8.22 17.49
CA GLY A 569 29.96 9.11 16.36
C GLY A 569 29.90 8.44 14.98
N TYR A 570 29.97 7.10 14.90
CA TYR A 570 29.81 6.38 13.63
C TYR A 570 28.37 6.47 13.10
N ASP A 571 28.22 6.69 11.80
CA ASP A 571 26.91 6.71 11.13
C ASP A 571 26.37 5.28 10.95
N VAL A 572 25.64 4.80 11.96
CA VAL A 572 25.13 3.42 12.02
C VAL A 572 24.01 3.12 11.02
N SER A 573 23.43 4.13 10.36
CA SER A 573 22.43 3.93 9.30
C SER A 573 22.99 3.14 8.12
N LYS A 574 24.31 3.24 7.88
CA LYS A 574 25.04 2.54 6.82
C LYS A 574 25.31 1.06 7.11
N LEU A 575 25.01 0.60 8.33
CA LEU A 575 25.27 -0.78 8.74
C LEU A 575 24.15 -1.74 8.33
N LEU A 576 22.94 -1.20 8.09
CA LEU A 576 21.77 -1.97 7.69
C LEU A 576 21.92 -2.51 6.25
N ASP A 577 21.33 -3.68 5.99
CA ASP A 577 21.06 -4.19 4.66
C ASP A 577 19.69 -3.73 4.15
N GLU A 578 19.32 -4.17 2.94
CA GLU A 578 18.06 -3.84 2.28
C GLU A 578 16.81 -4.33 3.05
N TYR A 579 16.98 -5.26 4.00
CA TYR A 579 15.92 -5.80 4.84
C TYR A 579 15.88 -5.16 6.24
N GLY A 580 16.74 -4.17 6.51
CA GLY A 580 16.79 -3.48 7.79
C GLY A 580 17.48 -4.26 8.90
N TYR A 581 18.42 -5.15 8.55
CA TYR A 581 19.23 -5.90 9.52
C TYR A 581 20.73 -5.65 9.33
N CYS A 582 21.49 -5.81 10.41
CA CYS A 582 22.95 -5.84 10.41
C CYS A 582 23.42 -7.15 11.04
N GLY A 583 23.72 -8.16 10.22
CA GLY A 583 24.33 -9.40 10.71
C GLY A 583 25.76 -9.17 11.21
N PHE A 584 26.20 -9.88 12.25
CA PHE A 584 27.54 -9.66 12.83
C PHE A 584 28.69 -9.94 11.85
N LEU A 585 28.51 -10.86 10.90
CA LEU A 585 29.51 -11.10 9.84
C LEU A 585 29.56 -9.95 8.83
N ARG A 586 28.42 -9.32 8.54
CA ARG A 586 28.36 -8.08 7.73
C ARG A 586 29.05 -6.95 8.48
N LEU A 587 28.73 -6.77 9.77
CA LEU A 587 29.37 -5.78 10.64
C LEU A 587 30.91 -5.96 10.63
N MET A 588 31.38 -7.19 10.76
CA MET A 588 32.80 -7.54 10.64
C MET A 588 33.39 -7.21 9.26
N SER A 589 32.66 -7.45 8.16
CA SER A 589 33.16 -7.10 6.82
C SER A 589 33.32 -5.60 6.59
N ILE A 590 32.50 -4.78 7.27
CA ILE A 590 32.50 -3.32 7.12
C ILE A 590 33.56 -2.68 8.04
N LEU A 591 33.64 -3.11 9.30
CA LEU A 591 34.44 -2.46 10.34
C LEU A 591 35.72 -3.23 10.73
N GLY A 592 35.88 -4.46 10.24
CA GLY A 592 36.93 -5.37 10.68
C GLY A 592 36.65 -5.98 12.06
N SER A 593 37.47 -6.93 12.49
CA SER A 593 37.39 -7.55 13.83
C SER A 593 38.76 -7.75 14.45
N THR A 594 38.77 -7.93 15.78
CA THR A 594 39.94 -8.34 16.57
C THR A 594 39.61 -9.61 17.33
N GLU A 595 40.54 -10.56 17.39
CA GLU A 595 40.40 -11.78 18.21
C GLU A 595 40.69 -11.45 19.68
N LEU A 596 39.86 -11.96 20.60
CA LEU A 596 39.95 -11.75 22.05
C LEU A 596 40.61 -12.92 22.80
#